data_AF-L5NPI4-F1
#
_entry.id   AF-L5NPI4-F1
#
_cell.length_a   1.000
_cell.length_b   1.000
_cell.length_c   1.000
_cell.angle_alpha   90.00
_cell.angle_beta   90.00
_cell.angle_gamma   90.00
#
_symmetry.space_group_name_H-M   'P 1'
#
loop_
_entity.id
_entity.type
_entity.pdbx_description
1 polymer ?
#
loop_
_entity_poly.entity_id
_entity_poly.type
_entity_poly.pdbx_seq_one_letter_code
_entity_poly.pdbx_strand_id
1 'polypeptide(L)'
;MEMWAAPLATSIHSNELSIPDTASGWPSAIYVRNYWESVIEAYEDPWELAECPVDGALDAALWDAWLESLEEGEYTECLQRANQRQQALKVYPNDIPWTTLWEQAEQVAKLESQFATWEDRPKSFDPFDRYSDQEEGTWKIDYGVLELEITGEPEKDRLLNSHPATETLPEIRSKLMETRYMNYLEEMSEAVISSFNTGSPLAGKDAAYEWWTDNEKDLATGETVALFLIDALRLDLARELANRLREDYSIAEDTRVSTLPSETKFGMAALTPGRAHRFRIKLRNGKLSVERGGQRLDNKGSRVKVLEREGWDVPDDRDSGWQHHQIAFYDKDIDDIGENELDNPESHFTSYIDELYDLITEKLENENWDRIYVATDHGFVLLPKGTTMESISSYDGNGEVKYRRIAGDDVEDAGTGVRVTGQTPGAEYLKTSVRLLAKPQQYNSKSGLTDARYYHGGILPQECMLNFLRIEKE
;
A
#
# COMPACT_ATOMS: atom_id res chain seq x y z
N MET A 1 -51.55 -17.17 31.16
CA MET A 1 -52.20 -15.91 31.57
C MET A 1 -51.13 -14.85 31.38
N GLU A 2 -50.99 -14.38 30.15
CA GLU A 2 -50.04 -13.33 29.78
C GLU A 2 -50.77 -12.28 28.94
N MET A 3 -50.33 -11.07 29.18
CA MET A 3 -50.86 -9.73 28.95
C MET A 3 -49.64 -9.02 28.33
N TRP A 4 -49.61 -8.41 27.13
CA TRP A 4 -50.23 -7.16 26.64
C TRP A 4 -49.78 -6.97 25.18
N ALA A 5 -50.67 -6.69 24.22
CA ALA A 5 -51.14 -5.38 23.76
C ALA A 5 -50.19 -4.64 22.78
N ALA A 6 -50.59 -4.62 21.51
CA ALA A 6 -50.13 -3.72 20.45
C ALA A 6 -50.77 -2.32 20.58
N PRO A 7 -50.23 -1.31 19.86
CA PRO A 7 -51.10 -0.59 18.94
C PRO A 7 -50.44 -0.15 17.60
N LEU A 8 -51.22 -0.31 16.53
CA LEU A 8 -51.48 0.60 15.39
C LEU A 8 -50.33 1.41 14.77
N ALA A 9 -50.10 1.18 13.47
CA ALA A 9 -49.78 2.25 12.53
C ALA A 9 -50.53 2.02 11.20
N THR A 10 -50.99 3.14 10.66
CA THR A 10 -52.09 3.34 9.73
C THR A 10 -51.68 3.16 8.26
N SER A 11 -52.64 2.78 7.43
CA SER A 11 -52.51 2.65 5.97
C SER A 11 -52.18 3.96 5.26
N ILE A 12 -51.38 3.89 4.20
CA ILE A 12 -51.48 4.77 3.03
C ILE A 12 -51.52 3.87 1.79
N HIS A 13 -52.45 4.21 0.89
CA HIS A 13 -52.96 3.39 -0.21
C HIS A 13 -51.91 2.96 -1.23
N SER A 14 -51.84 1.65 -1.44
CA SER A 14 -51.38 0.99 -2.65
C SER A 14 -52.28 1.36 -3.83
N ASN A 15 -51.73 2.03 -4.85
CA ASN A 15 -52.34 2.00 -6.17
C ASN A 15 -51.90 0.70 -6.84
N GLU A 16 -52.89 -0.15 -7.11
CA GLU A 16 -52.76 -1.43 -7.79
C GLU A 16 -52.21 -1.23 -9.21
N LEU A 17 -51.05 -1.83 -9.50
CA LEU A 17 -50.75 -2.37 -10.82
C LEU A 17 -50.92 -3.89 -10.72
N SER A 18 -52.07 -4.35 -11.20
CA SER A 18 -52.43 -5.76 -11.27
C SER A 18 -51.49 -6.51 -12.23
N ILE A 19 -50.66 -7.39 -11.69
CA ILE A 19 -49.92 -8.41 -12.47
C ILE A 19 -50.89 -9.56 -12.76
N PRO A 20 -51.09 -10.00 -14.02
CA PRO A 20 -51.98 -11.10 -14.31
C PRO A 20 -51.32 -12.44 -13.97
N ASP A 21 -52.01 -13.20 -13.13
CA ASP A 21 -51.67 -14.54 -12.70
C ASP A 21 -52.12 -15.57 -13.75
N THR A 22 -51.24 -16.01 -14.65
CA THR A 22 -51.40 -17.31 -15.33
C THR A 22 -50.06 -17.97 -15.60
N ALA A 23 -49.92 -19.18 -15.06
CA ALA A 23 -48.77 -20.06 -15.19
C ALA A 23 -48.44 -20.46 -16.64
N SER A 24 -47.16 -20.82 -16.83
CA SER A 24 -46.51 -21.46 -17.99
C SER A 24 -46.09 -20.55 -19.16
N GLY A 25 -44.85 -20.05 -19.06
CA GLY A 25 -44.13 -19.38 -20.14
C GLY A 25 -43.47 -18.10 -19.64
N TRP A 26 -42.17 -18.14 -19.39
CA TRP A 26 -41.39 -16.94 -19.07
C TRP A 26 -41.63 -15.87 -20.15
N PRO A 27 -42.12 -14.67 -19.82
CA PRO A 27 -42.19 -13.58 -20.79
C PRO A 27 -40.75 -13.20 -21.16
N SER A 28 -40.48 -13.16 -22.45
CA SER A 28 -39.19 -12.74 -23.02
C SER A 28 -38.63 -11.51 -22.31
N ALA A 29 -37.34 -11.53 -21.94
CA ALA A 29 -36.58 -10.44 -21.32
C ALA A 29 -36.73 -9.06 -22.01
N ILE A 30 -37.21 -9.04 -23.25
CA ILE A 30 -37.52 -7.85 -24.05
C ILE A 30 -38.74 -7.07 -23.50
N TYR A 31 -39.75 -7.74 -22.93
CA TYR A 31 -40.97 -7.08 -22.44
C TYR A 31 -40.81 -6.38 -21.08
N VAL A 32 -39.86 -6.84 -20.26
CA VAL A 32 -39.52 -6.24 -18.95
C VAL A 32 -38.64 -4.99 -19.13
N ARG A 33 -37.73 -5.00 -20.12
CA ARG A 33 -36.85 -3.85 -20.44
C ARG A 33 -37.61 -2.55 -20.73
N ASN A 34 -38.66 -2.60 -21.56
CA ASN A 34 -39.39 -1.40 -21.96
C ASN A 34 -40.19 -0.75 -20.81
N TYR A 35 -40.42 -1.46 -19.70
CA TYR A 35 -41.13 -0.89 -18.55
C TYR A 35 -40.18 -0.14 -17.62
N TRP A 36 -38.97 -0.66 -17.42
CA TRP A 36 -37.99 -0.05 -16.53
C TRP A 36 -37.50 1.31 -17.01
N GLU A 37 -37.25 1.49 -18.30
CA GLU A 37 -36.90 2.81 -18.86
C GLU A 37 -37.97 3.85 -18.49
N SER A 38 -39.26 3.53 -18.68
CA SER A 38 -40.35 4.44 -18.32
C SER A 38 -40.54 4.64 -16.80
N VAL A 39 -40.15 3.66 -15.98
CA VAL A 39 -40.16 3.78 -14.52
C VAL A 39 -39.04 4.69 -14.07
N ILE A 40 -37.83 4.52 -14.59
CA ILE A 40 -36.67 5.36 -14.29
C ILE A 40 -36.92 6.80 -14.72
N GLU A 41 -37.44 7.02 -15.95
CA GLU A 41 -37.81 8.35 -16.46
C GLU A 41 -38.87 9.07 -15.63
N ALA A 42 -39.63 8.36 -14.78
CA ALA A 42 -40.63 8.95 -13.90
C ALA A 42 -40.04 9.54 -12.61
N TYR A 43 -38.77 9.26 -12.29
CA TYR A 43 -38.05 9.78 -11.13
C TYR A 43 -37.06 10.86 -11.57
N GLU A 44 -36.95 11.94 -10.78
CA GLU A 44 -35.95 12.99 -11.03
C GLU A 44 -34.53 12.52 -10.68
N ASP A 45 -34.40 11.68 -9.65
CA ASP A 45 -33.14 11.09 -9.22
C ASP A 45 -33.23 9.55 -9.28
N PRO A 46 -32.44 8.86 -10.12
CA PRO A 46 -32.45 7.40 -10.19
C PRO A 46 -32.01 6.74 -8.88
N TRP A 47 -31.28 7.44 -8.00
CA TRP A 47 -30.86 6.92 -6.69
C TRP A 47 -32.03 6.64 -5.74
N GLU A 48 -33.21 7.21 -5.97
CA GLU A 48 -34.44 6.82 -5.26
C GLU A 48 -34.81 5.34 -5.47
N LEU A 49 -34.29 4.72 -6.54
CA LEU A 49 -34.50 3.32 -6.89
C LEU A 49 -33.32 2.41 -6.54
N ALA A 50 -32.28 2.93 -5.87
CA ALA A 50 -30.99 2.22 -5.66
C ALA A 50 -31.10 0.89 -4.89
N GLU A 51 -32.16 0.69 -4.09
CA GLU A 51 -32.43 -0.57 -3.39
C GLU A 51 -32.94 -1.68 -4.33
N CYS A 52 -33.38 -1.35 -5.55
CA CYS A 52 -33.84 -2.35 -6.51
C CYS A 52 -32.65 -3.23 -6.95
N PRO A 53 -32.65 -4.52 -6.61
CA PRO A 53 -31.44 -5.33 -6.69
C PRO A 53 -31.07 -5.76 -8.11
N VAL A 54 -32.03 -5.81 -9.04
CA VAL A 54 -31.82 -6.43 -10.36
C VAL A 54 -32.53 -5.66 -11.48
N ASP A 55 -31.82 -4.71 -12.11
CA ASP A 55 -32.18 -4.21 -13.45
C ASP A 55 -30.99 -3.50 -14.12
N GLY A 56 -30.61 -3.94 -15.32
CA GLY A 56 -29.46 -3.40 -16.02
C GLY A 56 -29.66 -2.01 -16.63
N ALA A 57 -30.91 -1.56 -16.85
CA ALA A 57 -31.18 -0.18 -17.29
C ALA A 57 -31.09 0.79 -16.10
N LEU A 58 -31.54 0.35 -14.91
CA LEU A 58 -31.33 1.09 -13.67
C LEU A 58 -29.83 1.21 -13.35
N ASP A 59 -29.04 0.14 -13.41
CA ASP A 59 -27.59 0.24 -13.16
C ASP A 59 -26.89 1.21 -14.12
N ALA A 60 -27.29 1.23 -15.40
CA ALA A 60 -26.78 2.21 -16.35
C ALA A 60 -27.15 3.65 -15.94
N ALA A 61 -28.40 3.90 -15.56
CA ALA A 61 -28.85 5.22 -15.11
C ALA A 61 -28.17 5.67 -13.79
N LEU A 62 -27.98 4.74 -12.85
CA LEU A 62 -27.25 5.00 -11.61
C LEU A 62 -25.78 5.31 -11.89
N TRP A 63 -25.15 4.61 -12.84
CA TRP A 63 -23.79 4.89 -13.27
C TRP A 63 -23.64 6.28 -13.89
N ASP A 64 -24.55 6.69 -14.77
CA ASP A 64 -24.52 8.01 -15.38
C ASP A 64 -24.64 9.13 -14.32
N ALA A 65 -25.59 8.98 -13.38
CA ALA A 65 -25.75 9.93 -12.27
C ALA A 65 -24.54 9.93 -11.31
N TRP A 66 -23.91 8.77 -11.10
CA TRP A 66 -22.68 8.67 -10.31
C TRP A 66 -21.50 9.35 -11.02
N LEU A 67 -21.39 9.16 -12.33
CA LEU A 67 -20.34 9.75 -13.15
C LEU A 67 -20.44 11.28 -13.17
N GLU A 68 -21.66 11.83 -13.30
CA GLU A 68 -21.89 13.28 -13.20
C GLU A 68 -21.37 13.84 -11.86
N SER A 69 -21.75 13.22 -10.74
CA SER A 69 -21.23 13.61 -9.42
C SER A 69 -19.71 13.46 -9.29
N LEU A 70 -19.12 12.45 -9.93
CA LEU A 70 -17.66 12.26 -9.92
C LEU A 70 -16.96 13.40 -10.68
N GLU A 71 -17.50 13.79 -11.84
CA GLU A 71 -16.98 14.89 -12.65
C GLU A 71 -17.15 16.26 -11.97
N GLU A 72 -18.19 16.43 -11.15
CA GLU A 72 -18.40 17.61 -10.31
C GLU A 72 -17.49 17.67 -9.08
N GLY A 73 -16.78 16.59 -8.77
CA GLY A 73 -15.88 16.49 -7.61
C GLY A 73 -16.58 16.11 -6.30
N GLU A 74 -17.81 15.61 -6.37
CA GLU A 74 -18.62 15.21 -5.21
C GLU A 74 -18.23 13.79 -4.74
N TYR A 75 -16.94 13.60 -4.43
CA TYR A 75 -16.36 12.27 -4.16
C TYR A 75 -16.94 11.58 -2.92
N THR A 76 -17.33 12.36 -1.90
CA THR A 76 -17.97 11.81 -0.70
C THR A 76 -19.33 11.21 -1.03
N GLU A 77 -20.11 11.90 -1.88
CA GLU A 77 -21.40 11.39 -2.36
C GLU A 77 -21.20 10.17 -3.25
N CYS A 78 -20.23 10.20 -4.18
CA CYS A 78 -19.87 9.08 -5.03
C CYS A 78 -19.50 7.82 -4.22
N LEU A 79 -18.75 8.00 -3.13
CA LEU A 79 -18.38 6.92 -2.21
C LEU A 79 -19.59 6.33 -1.48
N GLN A 80 -20.50 7.19 -1.00
CA GLN A 80 -21.72 6.75 -0.33
C GLN A 80 -22.64 5.98 -1.28
N ARG A 81 -22.82 6.50 -2.50
CA ARG A 81 -23.63 5.92 -3.57
C ARG A 81 -23.09 4.56 -4.03
N ALA A 82 -21.78 4.45 -4.25
CA ALA A 82 -21.15 3.17 -4.58
C ALA A 82 -21.35 2.13 -3.47
N ASN A 83 -21.15 2.51 -2.20
CA ASN A 83 -21.38 1.65 -1.05
C ASN A 83 -22.85 1.22 -0.89
N GLN A 84 -23.79 2.15 -1.03
CA GLN A 84 -25.22 1.86 -1.02
C GLN A 84 -25.57 0.83 -2.10
N ARG A 85 -25.01 1.02 -3.30
CA ARG A 85 -25.29 0.11 -4.41
C ARG A 85 -24.69 -1.27 -4.17
N GLN A 86 -23.45 -1.37 -3.71
CA GLN A 86 -22.86 -2.65 -3.30
C GLN A 86 -23.73 -3.38 -2.24
N GLN A 87 -24.23 -2.67 -1.23
CA GLN A 87 -25.10 -3.26 -0.21
C GLN A 87 -26.41 -3.81 -0.79
N ALA A 88 -27.03 -3.09 -1.73
CA ALA A 88 -28.24 -3.57 -2.41
C ALA A 88 -27.98 -4.86 -3.22
N LEU A 89 -26.79 -4.99 -3.80
CA LEU A 89 -26.40 -6.13 -4.63
C LEU A 89 -25.98 -7.36 -3.83
N LYS A 90 -25.49 -7.19 -2.59
CA LYS A 90 -25.12 -8.30 -1.69
C LYS A 90 -26.23 -9.31 -1.44
N VAL A 91 -27.50 -8.93 -1.65
CA VAL A 91 -28.65 -9.83 -1.53
C VAL A 91 -28.68 -10.90 -2.64
N TYR A 92 -27.98 -10.69 -3.76
CA TYR A 92 -27.99 -11.59 -4.94
C TYR A 92 -26.58 -11.80 -5.54
N PRO A 93 -25.62 -12.36 -4.78
CA PRO A 93 -24.20 -12.30 -5.10
C PRO A 93 -23.76 -13.15 -6.32
N ASN A 94 -24.53 -14.15 -6.74
CA ASN A 94 -24.05 -15.18 -7.67
C ASN A 94 -24.43 -14.99 -9.14
N ASP A 95 -25.25 -13.99 -9.51
CA ASP A 95 -25.82 -13.89 -10.85
C ASP A 95 -25.74 -12.49 -11.50
N ILE A 96 -25.00 -11.54 -10.91
CA ILE A 96 -25.08 -10.12 -11.27
C ILE A 96 -23.72 -9.53 -11.71
N PRO A 97 -23.57 -9.15 -13.01
CA PRO A 97 -22.33 -8.59 -13.57
C PRO A 97 -21.82 -7.29 -12.93
N TRP A 98 -22.70 -6.47 -12.34
CA TRP A 98 -22.35 -5.14 -11.85
C TRP A 98 -21.89 -5.09 -10.38
N THR A 99 -21.76 -6.23 -9.68
CA THR A 99 -21.25 -6.24 -8.30
C THR A 99 -19.82 -5.70 -8.22
N THR A 100 -18.93 -6.22 -9.08
CA THR A 100 -17.53 -5.78 -9.19
C THR A 100 -17.40 -4.37 -9.80
N LEU A 101 -18.39 -3.94 -10.60
CA LEU A 101 -18.44 -2.58 -11.13
C LEU A 101 -18.52 -1.54 -10.01
N TRP A 102 -19.43 -1.74 -9.05
CA TRP A 102 -19.64 -0.80 -7.95
C TRP A 102 -18.59 -0.90 -6.84
N GLU A 103 -17.88 -2.03 -6.74
CA GLU A 103 -16.61 -2.12 -6.00
C GLU A 103 -15.55 -1.21 -6.63
N GLN A 104 -15.37 -1.27 -7.96
CA GLN A 104 -14.41 -0.40 -8.64
C GLN A 104 -14.81 1.09 -8.57
N ALA A 105 -16.11 1.42 -8.67
CA ALA A 105 -16.61 2.78 -8.47
C ALA A 105 -16.23 3.34 -7.09
N GLU A 106 -16.33 2.52 -6.05
CA GLU A 106 -15.92 2.91 -4.69
C GLU A 106 -14.43 3.27 -4.63
N GLN A 107 -13.57 2.43 -5.23
CA GLN A 107 -12.13 2.66 -5.25
C GLN A 107 -11.75 3.89 -6.07
N VAL A 108 -12.42 4.12 -7.20
CA VAL A 108 -12.28 5.34 -8.00
C VAL A 108 -12.60 6.58 -7.17
N ALA A 109 -13.74 6.62 -6.50
CA ALA A 109 -14.15 7.75 -5.69
C ALA A 109 -13.19 8.01 -4.52
N LYS A 110 -12.72 6.95 -3.85
CA LYS A 110 -11.70 7.05 -2.79
C LYS A 110 -10.42 7.67 -3.33
N LEU A 111 -9.88 7.14 -4.43
CA LEU A 111 -8.61 7.59 -4.98
C LEU A 111 -8.68 9.02 -5.53
N GLU A 112 -9.76 9.38 -6.23
CA GLU A 112 -10.04 10.76 -6.64
C GLU A 112 -10.05 11.71 -5.43
N SER A 113 -10.72 11.34 -4.34
CA SER A 113 -10.73 12.13 -3.11
C SER A 113 -9.34 12.28 -2.48
N GLN A 114 -8.50 11.24 -2.54
CA GLN A 114 -7.12 11.32 -2.04
C GLN A 114 -6.26 12.26 -2.89
N PHE A 115 -6.40 12.20 -4.21
CA PHE A 115 -5.70 13.14 -5.10
C PHE A 115 -6.18 14.58 -4.91
N ALA A 116 -7.48 14.82 -4.75
CA ALA A 116 -8.00 16.16 -4.46
C ALA A 116 -7.44 16.71 -3.13
N THR A 117 -7.40 15.87 -2.09
CA THR A 117 -6.78 16.22 -0.80
C THR A 117 -5.30 16.54 -0.95
N TRP A 118 -4.58 15.80 -1.80
CA TRP A 118 -3.19 16.08 -2.13
C TRP A 118 -3.07 17.41 -2.88
N GLU A 119 -3.90 17.69 -3.86
CA GLU A 119 -3.86 18.93 -4.65
C GLU A 119 -4.17 20.17 -3.80
N ASP A 120 -5.06 20.05 -2.82
CA ASP A 120 -5.43 21.10 -1.86
C ASP A 120 -4.48 21.21 -0.65
N ARG A 121 -3.39 20.44 -0.63
CA ARG A 121 -2.42 20.43 0.47
C ARG A 121 -1.80 21.82 0.72
N PRO A 122 -1.37 22.11 1.96
CA PRO A 122 -0.58 23.30 2.23
C PRO A 122 0.70 23.36 1.40
N LYS A 123 1.12 24.55 0.96
CA LYS A 123 2.38 24.73 0.18
C LYS A 123 3.64 24.29 0.93
N SER A 124 3.59 24.29 2.26
CA SER A 124 4.69 23.87 3.12
C SER A 124 4.18 22.78 4.05
N PHE A 125 4.78 21.61 3.94
CA PHE A 125 4.54 20.44 4.76
C PHE A 125 5.81 19.59 4.78
N ASP A 126 5.92 18.69 5.74
CA ASP A 126 6.95 17.65 5.75
C ASP A 126 6.42 16.46 4.92
N PRO A 127 7.08 16.09 3.80
CA PRO A 127 6.59 15.03 2.92
C PRO A 127 6.67 13.64 3.57
N PHE A 128 7.55 13.42 4.53
CA PHE A 128 7.69 12.14 5.22
C PHE A 128 6.61 11.97 6.28
N ASP A 129 6.34 13.03 7.07
CA ASP A 129 5.23 13.01 8.04
C ASP A 129 3.89 12.93 7.31
N ARG A 130 3.70 13.72 6.23
CA ARG A 130 2.48 13.66 5.44
C ARG A 130 2.29 12.32 4.74
N TYR A 131 3.36 11.68 4.29
CA TYR A 131 3.23 10.34 3.70
C TYR A 131 2.83 9.30 4.72
N SER A 132 3.40 9.37 5.93
CA SER A 132 3.26 8.33 6.95
C SER A 132 2.16 8.61 7.98
N ASP A 133 1.41 9.71 7.86
CA ASP A 133 0.28 9.97 8.75
C ASP A 133 -0.76 8.83 8.69
N GLN A 134 -1.24 8.38 9.85
CA GLN A 134 -2.10 7.19 9.96
C GLN A 134 -3.49 7.44 9.36
N GLU A 135 -4.07 8.61 9.62
CA GLU A 135 -5.45 8.93 9.25
C GLU A 135 -5.52 9.61 7.89
N GLU A 136 -4.58 10.49 7.58
CA GLU A 136 -4.62 11.39 6.44
C GLU A 136 -3.42 11.23 5.51
N GLY A 137 -2.62 10.18 5.70
CA GLY A 137 -1.37 10.03 4.98
C GLY A 137 -1.53 9.71 3.51
N THR A 138 -0.59 10.20 2.69
CA THR A 138 -0.66 10.03 1.23
C THR A 138 -0.28 8.63 0.75
N TRP A 139 0.18 7.75 1.64
CA TRP A 139 0.27 6.30 1.38
C TRP A 139 -1.05 5.69 0.87
N LYS A 140 -2.19 6.30 1.23
CA LYS A 140 -3.51 5.90 0.73
C LYS A 140 -3.65 6.03 -0.79
N ILE A 141 -2.86 6.90 -1.43
CA ILE A 141 -2.80 7.01 -2.89
C ILE A 141 -2.12 5.77 -3.47
N ASP A 142 -0.99 5.34 -2.90
CA ASP A 142 -0.29 4.13 -3.38
C ASP A 142 -1.17 2.88 -3.16
N TYR A 143 -1.89 2.82 -2.03
CA TYR A 143 -2.87 1.77 -1.74
C TYR A 143 -4.06 1.80 -2.72
N GLY A 144 -4.63 2.97 -2.98
CA GLY A 144 -5.77 3.12 -3.89
C GLY A 144 -5.42 2.74 -5.35
N VAL A 145 -4.20 3.03 -5.79
CA VAL A 145 -3.70 2.56 -7.09
C VAL A 145 -3.58 1.03 -7.13
N LEU A 146 -3.07 0.43 -6.05
CA LEU A 146 -2.97 -1.03 -5.91
C LEU A 146 -4.37 -1.68 -5.97
N GLU A 147 -5.33 -1.17 -5.22
CA GLU A 147 -6.73 -1.65 -5.21
C GLU A 147 -7.40 -1.56 -6.58
N LEU A 148 -7.13 -0.50 -7.35
CA LEU A 148 -7.66 -0.38 -8.71
C LEU A 148 -7.05 -1.40 -9.69
N GLU A 149 -5.76 -1.74 -9.57
CA GLU A 149 -5.18 -2.84 -10.36
C GLU A 149 -5.82 -4.19 -9.99
N ILE A 150 -6.07 -4.43 -8.70
CA ILE A 150 -6.61 -5.72 -8.20
C ILE A 150 -8.07 -5.94 -8.61
N THR A 151 -8.90 -4.90 -8.51
CA THR A 151 -10.31 -4.98 -8.95
C THR A 151 -10.44 -5.15 -10.46
N GLY A 152 -9.36 -4.95 -11.21
CA GLY A 152 -9.22 -5.36 -12.61
C GLY A 152 -10.08 -4.54 -13.57
N GLU A 153 -10.77 -5.24 -14.47
CA GLU A 153 -11.49 -4.61 -15.59
C GLU A 153 -12.93 -5.13 -15.65
N PRO A 154 -13.77 -4.82 -14.64
CA PRO A 154 -15.12 -5.38 -14.50
C PRO A 154 -16.00 -5.07 -15.72
N GLU A 155 -15.67 -4.00 -16.46
CA GLU A 155 -16.40 -3.63 -17.67
C GLU A 155 -16.20 -4.57 -18.85
N LYS A 156 -15.15 -5.40 -18.83
CA LYS A 156 -14.90 -6.46 -19.83
C LYS A 156 -15.67 -7.74 -19.52
N ASP A 157 -16.20 -7.87 -18.30
CA ASP A 157 -16.82 -9.08 -17.79
C ASP A 157 -18.34 -8.95 -17.67
N ARG A 158 -19.08 -9.65 -18.53
CA ARG A 158 -20.53 -9.87 -18.44
C ARG A 158 -21.43 -8.62 -18.45
N LEU A 159 -20.89 -7.40 -18.46
CA LEU A 159 -21.63 -6.18 -18.76
C LEU A 159 -22.10 -6.18 -20.22
N LEU A 160 -23.28 -5.60 -20.45
CA LEU A 160 -23.77 -5.38 -21.81
C LEU A 160 -22.95 -4.26 -22.45
N ASN A 161 -22.58 -4.41 -23.73
CA ASN A 161 -21.85 -3.37 -24.47
C ASN A 161 -22.53 -1.99 -24.52
N SER A 162 -23.82 -1.90 -24.17
CA SER A 162 -24.57 -0.65 -24.09
C SER A 162 -24.48 0.04 -22.72
N HIS A 163 -23.84 -0.59 -21.72
CA HIS A 163 -23.69 -0.01 -20.39
C HIS A 163 -22.65 1.12 -20.43
N PRO A 164 -22.92 2.30 -19.87
CA PRO A 164 -22.03 3.47 -19.96
C PRO A 164 -20.63 3.22 -19.36
N ALA A 165 -20.54 2.39 -18.31
CA ALA A 165 -19.26 1.97 -17.73
C ALA A 165 -18.30 1.30 -18.74
N THR A 166 -18.79 0.64 -19.79
CA THR A 166 -17.94 -0.02 -20.79
C THR A 166 -17.06 0.96 -21.56
N GLU A 167 -17.49 2.22 -21.69
CA GLU A 167 -16.70 3.28 -22.33
C GLU A 167 -15.97 4.14 -21.29
N THR A 168 -16.65 4.50 -20.21
CA THR A 168 -16.17 5.53 -19.26
C THR A 168 -15.16 4.99 -18.24
N LEU A 169 -15.34 3.78 -17.72
CA LEU A 169 -14.49 3.24 -16.66
C LEU A 169 -13.02 3.01 -17.08
N PRO A 170 -12.72 2.48 -18.27
CA PRO A 170 -11.33 2.36 -18.73
C PRO A 170 -10.61 3.71 -18.80
N GLU A 171 -11.30 4.78 -19.24
CA GLU A 171 -10.73 6.12 -19.35
C GLU A 171 -10.44 6.71 -17.96
N ILE A 172 -11.38 6.58 -17.02
CA ILE A 172 -11.21 7.01 -15.64
C ILE A 172 -10.04 6.27 -14.98
N ARG A 173 -10.01 4.94 -15.12
CA ARG A 173 -8.97 4.07 -14.56
C ARG A 173 -7.58 4.45 -15.08
N SER A 174 -7.43 4.58 -16.41
CA SER A 174 -6.16 5.01 -17.02
C SER A 174 -5.74 6.42 -16.57
N LYS A 175 -6.67 7.38 -16.50
CA LYS A 175 -6.38 8.75 -16.00
C LYS A 175 -5.84 8.73 -14.57
N LEU A 176 -6.46 7.95 -13.67
CA LEU A 176 -6.04 7.85 -12.27
C LEU A 176 -4.65 7.22 -12.14
N MET A 177 -4.47 6.07 -12.79
CA MET A 177 -3.30 5.22 -12.57
C MET A 177 -2.08 5.69 -13.36
N GLU A 178 -2.25 6.28 -14.54
CA GLU A 178 -1.13 6.71 -15.38
C GLU A 178 -0.84 8.20 -15.24
N THR A 179 -1.87 9.06 -15.22
CA THR A 179 -1.67 10.52 -15.24
C THR A 179 -1.60 11.10 -13.84
N ARG A 180 -2.66 10.92 -13.03
CA ARG A 180 -2.72 11.54 -11.70
C ARG A 180 -1.68 10.96 -10.76
N TYR A 181 -1.48 9.65 -10.78
CA TYR A 181 -0.48 9.00 -9.95
C TYR A 181 0.95 9.44 -10.30
N MET A 182 1.30 9.58 -11.60
CA MET A 182 2.60 10.12 -11.99
C MET A 182 2.79 11.57 -11.52
N ASN A 183 1.78 12.42 -11.68
CA ASN A 183 1.84 13.80 -11.19
C ASN A 183 2.07 13.84 -9.67
N TYR A 184 1.38 12.99 -8.91
CA TYR A 184 1.59 12.84 -7.48
C TYR A 184 3.04 12.44 -7.16
N LEU A 185 3.60 11.43 -7.82
CA LEU A 185 4.98 10.98 -7.59
C LEU A 185 6.01 12.07 -7.93
N GLU A 186 5.78 12.83 -9.01
CA GLU A 186 6.63 13.96 -9.40
C GLU A 186 6.56 15.08 -8.36
N GLU A 187 5.37 15.51 -7.96
CA GLU A 187 5.18 16.56 -6.96
C GLU A 187 5.71 16.15 -5.58
N MET A 188 5.54 14.87 -5.19
CA MET A 188 6.13 14.30 -3.98
C MET A 188 7.66 14.37 -4.03
N SER A 189 8.27 14.03 -5.17
CA SER A 189 9.72 14.11 -5.35
C SER A 189 10.25 15.54 -5.22
N GLU A 190 9.51 16.52 -5.72
CA GLU A 190 9.86 17.93 -5.59
C GLU A 190 9.75 18.41 -4.14
N ALA A 191 8.70 17.99 -3.43
CA ALA A 191 8.53 18.26 -2.00
C ALA A 191 9.69 17.67 -1.18
N VAL A 192 10.10 16.43 -1.47
CA VAL A 192 11.26 15.79 -0.84
C VAL A 192 12.53 16.60 -1.08
N ILE A 193 12.87 16.92 -2.33
CA ILE A 193 14.07 17.71 -2.65
C ILE A 193 14.04 19.08 -1.95
N SER A 194 12.89 19.75 -1.96
CA SER A 194 12.69 21.04 -1.30
C SER A 194 12.90 20.96 0.22
N SER A 195 12.40 19.90 0.87
CA SER A 195 12.53 19.71 2.32
C SER A 195 13.98 19.55 2.75
N PHE A 196 14.82 18.85 1.98
CA PHE A 196 16.26 18.75 2.23
C PHE A 196 17.03 20.04 1.95
N ASN A 197 16.58 20.86 1.00
CA ASN A 197 17.23 22.13 0.69
C ASN A 197 16.93 23.22 1.73
N THR A 198 15.77 23.15 2.38
CA THR A 198 15.28 24.21 3.28
C THR A 198 15.34 23.83 4.76
N GLY A 199 15.57 22.56 5.09
CA GLY A 199 15.50 22.08 6.46
C GLY A 199 16.20 20.74 6.69
N SER A 200 15.73 20.01 7.69
CA SER A 200 16.27 18.70 8.08
C SER A 200 15.09 17.74 8.29
N PRO A 201 14.50 17.23 7.20
CA PRO A 201 13.22 16.51 7.26
C PRO A 201 13.31 15.21 8.06
N LEU A 202 14.51 14.63 8.20
CA LEU A 202 14.73 13.41 8.97
C LEU A 202 14.99 13.67 10.47
N ALA A 203 15.12 14.93 10.88
CA ALA A 203 15.46 15.27 12.25
C ALA A 203 14.33 14.90 13.21
N GLY A 204 14.65 14.13 14.25
CA GLY A 204 13.71 13.78 15.32
C GLY A 204 12.67 12.72 14.95
N LYS A 205 12.73 12.15 13.74
CA LYS A 205 11.93 10.98 13.37
C LYS A 205 12.61 9.71 13.87
N ASP A 206 11.81 8.74 14.30
CA ASP A 206 12.32 7.45 14.78
C ASP A 206 12.97 6.67 13.63
N ALA A 207 14.15 6.11 13.88
CA ALA A 207 14.94 5.45 12.84
C ALA A 207 14.93 3.93 12.99
N ALA A 208 14.89 3.21 11.88
CA ALA A 208 14.88 1.74 11.86
C ALA A 208 16.12 1.11 12.52
N TYR A 209 17.29 1.77 12.45
CA TYR A 209 18.52 1.27 13.07
C TYR A 209 18.51 1.33 14.61
N GLU A 210 17.55 2.06 15.19
CA GLU A 210 17.32 2.21 16.63
C GLU A 210 16.30 1.21 17.16
N TRP A 211 15.44 0.63 16.30
CA TRP A 211 14.30 -0.20 16.69
C TRP A 211 14.65 -1.33 17.64
N TRP A 212 15.74 -2.06 17.36
CA TRP A 212 16.18 -3.13 18.26
C TRP A 212 16.52 -2.61 19.66
N THR A 213 17.19 -1.45 19.75
CA THR A 213 17.54 -0.83 21.03
C THR A 213 16.28 -0.38 21.79
N ASP A 214 15.30 0.16 21.07
CA ASP A 214 14.05 0.63 21.66
C ASP A 214 13.20 -0.52 22.21
N ASN A 215 13.26 -1.69 21.55
CA ASN A 215 12.49 -2.89 21.90
C ASN A 215 13.32 -3.91 22.70
N GLU A 216 14.58 -3.64 23.06
CA GLU A 216 15.49 -4.62 23.68
C GLU A 216 14.91 -5.27 24.94
N LYS A 217 14.15 -4.51 25.73
CA LYS A 217 13.50 -5.02 26.94
C LYS A 217 12.38 -6.00 26.63
N ASP A 218 11.53 -5.65 25.67
CA ASP A 218 10.36 -6.44 25.27
C ASP A 218 10.78 -7.71 24.53
N LEU A 219 11.89 -7.63 23.79
CA LEU A 219 12.50 -8.78 23.12
C LEU A 219 13.18 -9.75 24.11
N ALA A 220 13.43 -9.35 25.35
CA ALA A 220 14.15 -10.14 26.35
C ALA A 220 13.25 -10.71 27.47
N THR A 221 11.92 -10.67 27.32
CA THR A 221 10.95 -10.97 28.40
C THR A 221 10.82 -12.45 28.78
N GLY A 222 11.51 -13.38 28.09
CA GLY A 222 11.36 -14.83 28.31
C GLY A 222 10.04 -15.39 27.75
N GLU A 223 9.20 -14.53 27.19
CA GLU A 223 8.03 -14.85 26.36
C GLU A 223 8.49 -15.41 25.00
N THR A 224 7.59 -16.11 24.33
CA THR A 224 7.78 -16.54 22.94
C THR A 224 7.58 -15.35 21.99
N VAL A 225 8.66 -14.94 21.32
CA VAL A 225 8.67 -13.77 20.41
C VAL A 225 9.13 -14.17 19.03
N ALA A 226 8.30 -13.93 18.02
CA ALA A 226 8.68 -14.06 16.62
C ALA A 226 8.88 -12.68 15.99
N LEU A 227 10.00 -12.50 15.32
CA LEU A 227 10.36 -11.33 14.54
C LEU A 227 10.31 -11.69 13.05
N PHE A 228 9.28 -11.23 12.38
CA PHE A 228 9.08 -11.34 10.94
C PHE A 228 9.82 -10.17 10.27
N LEU A 229 10.91 -10.49 9.57
CA LEU A 229 11.75 -9.58 8.82
C LEU A 229 11.36 -9.67 7.35
N ILE A 230 10.41 -8.83 6.92
CA ILE A 230 9.81 -8.87 5.59
C ILE A 230 10.52 -7.86 4.70
N ASP A 231 11.17 -8.34 3.64
CA ASP A 231 11.87 -7.52 2.64
C ASP A 231 10.83 -6.69 1.85
N ALA A 232 11.04 -5.38 1.77
CA ALA A 232 10.23 -4.46 0.98
C ALA A 232 8.72 -4.35 1.34
N LEU A 233 8.29 -4.69 2.56
CA LEU A 233 6.90 -4.48 2.99
C LEU A 233 6.59 -2.97 3.08
N ARG A 234 6.06 -2.41 1.99
CA ARG A 234 5.74 -0.97 1.88
C ARG A 234 4.70 -0.55 2.92
N LEU A 235 4.74 0.72 3.29
CA LEU A 235 3.95 1.26 4.41
C LEU A 235 2.44 1.02 4.27
N ASP A 236 1.89 1.14 3.07
CA ASP A 236 0.49 0.82 2.76
C ASP A 236 0.15 -0.66 2.97
N LEU A 237 1.03 -1.57 2.52
CA LEU A 237 0.86 -3.01 2.70
C LEU A 237 0.93 -3.42 4.18
N ALA A 238 1.87 -2.83 4.94
CA ALA A 238 1.96 -3.04 6.38
C ALA A 238 0.70 -2.55 7.11
N ARG A 239 0.13 -1.41 6.67
CA ARG A 239 -1.12 -0.87 7.22
C ARG A 239 -2.32 -1.73 6.88
N GLU A 240 -2.36 -2.28 5.68
CA GLU A 240 -3.40 -3.21 5.29
C GLU A 240 -3.36 -4.49 6.14
N LEU A 241 -2.17 -5.07 6.32
CA LEU A 241 -1.97 -6.20 7.24
C LEU A 241 -2.44 -5.86 8.67
N ALA A 242 -2.07 -4.68 9.18
CA ALA A 242 -2.50 -4.21 10.50
C ALA A 242 -4.03 -4.07 10.60
N ASN A 243 -4.68 -3.52 9.57
CA ASN A 243 -6.14 -3.35 9.54
C ASN A 243 -6.86 -4.70 9.60
N ARG A 244 -6.37 -5.70 8.88
CA ARG A 244 -6.95 -7.06 8.91
C ARG A 244 -6.77 -7.74 10.26
N LEU A 245 -5.59 -7.62 10.86
CA LEU A 245 -5.31 -8.27 12.15
C LEU A 245 -6.02 -7.60 13.33
N ARG A 246 -6.44 -6.33 13.22
CA ARG A 246 -7.12 -5.59 14.30
C ARG A 246 -8.47 -6.16 14.71
N GLU A 247 -9.10 -6.98 13.87
CA GLU A 247 -10.37 -7.62 14.23
C GLU A 247 -10.19 -8.63 15.37
N ASP A 248 -9.01 -9.28 15.43
CA ASP A 248 -8.73 -10.41 16.32
C ASP A 248 -7.62 -10.14 17.35
N TYR A 249 -6.76 -9.14 17.11
CA TYR A 249 -5.53 -8.92 17.88
C TYR A 249 -5.30 -7.46 18.27
N SER A 250 -4.55 -7.26 19.35
CA SER A 250 -4.02 -5.94 19.73
C SER A 250 -2.83 -5.58 18.85
N ILE A 251 -3.01 -4.54 18.02
CA ILE A 251 -1.99 -4.05 17.10
C ILE A 251 -1.44 -2.69 17.54
N ALA A 252 -0.13 -2.62 17.74
CA ALA A 252 0.59 -1.35 17.83
C ALA A 252 1.40 -1.11 16.54
N GLU A 253 1.23 0.08 15.96
CA GLU A 253 1.97 0.55 14.79
C GLU A 253 3.09 1.51 15.21
N ASP A 254 4.28 1.36 14.63
CA ASP A 254 5.46 2.18 14.88
C ASP A 254 6.06 2.63 13.53
N THR A 255 5.90 3.91 13.20
CA THR A 255 6.40 4.48 11.94
C THR A 255 7.87 4.87 12.09
N ARG A 256 8.72 4.40 11.17
CA ARG A 256 10.16 4.66 11.19
C ARG A 256 10.74 5.04 9.84
N VAL A 257 11.79 5.84 9.86
CA VAL A 257 12.64 6.08 8.69
C VAL A 257 13.62 4.92 8.52
N SER A 258 13.66 4.34 7.32
CA SER A 258 14.61 3.31 6.95
C SER A 258 16.06 3.80 7.02
N THR A 259 17.01 2.87 7.00
CA THR A 259 18.39 3.28 6.75
C THR A 259 18.55 3.75 5.31
N LEU A 260 19.39 4.76 5.12
CA LEU A 260 19.75 5.28 3.82
C LEU A 260 21.15 4.78 3.40
N PRO A 261 21.32 4.34 2.14
CA PRO A 261 20.29 4.14 1.12
C PRO A 261 19.26 3.05 1.51
N SER A 262 18.01 3.19 1.05
CA SER A 262 16.89 2.28 1.33
C SER A 262 17.01 0.95 0.56
N GLU A 263 18.06 0.19 0.85
CA GLU A 263 18.36 -1.10 0.25
C GLU A 263 18.40 -2.19 1.31
N THR A 264 18.00 -3.41 0.94
CA THR A 264 17.97 -4.59 1.81
C THR A 264 19.23 -4.80 2.62
N LYS A 265 20.38 -4.60 1.98
CA LYS A 265 21.69 -4.74 2.62
C LYS A 265 21.80 -3.90 3.91
N PHE A 266 21.29 -2.67 3.88
CA PHE A 266 21.43 -1.71 4.97
C PHE A 266 20.27 -1.83 5.95
N GLY A 267 19.04 -1.92 5.46
CA GLY A 267 17.85 -1.98 6.30
C GLY A 267 17.79 -3.28 7.12
N MET A 268 18.01 -4.45 6.50
CA MET A 268 18.08 -5.73 7.25
C MET A 268 19.24 -5.77 8.24
N ALA A 269 20.34 -5.06 7.97
CA ALA A 269 21.43 -4.94 8.94
C ALA A 269 21.04 -4.03 10.12
N ALA A 270 20.20 -3.02 9.89
CA ALA A 270 19.68 -2.12 10.93
C ALA A 270 18.84 -2.88 11.97
N LEU A 271 18.08 -3.87 11.52
CA LEU A 271 17.20 -4.72 12.34
C LEU A 271 17.93 -5.84 13.11
N THR A 272 19.26 -5.91 13.04
CA THR A 272 20.02 -6.92 13.81
C THR A 272 20.30 -6.47 15.25
N PRO A 273 20.51 -7.41 16.18
CA PRO A 273 20.83 -7.09 17.56
C PRO A 273 22.01 -6.13 17.76
N GLY A 274 21.86 -5.24 18.75
CA GLY A 274 22.95 -4.41 19.29
C GLY A 274 22.61 -2.93 19.42
N ARG A 275 23.56 -2.17 19.97
CA ARG A 275 23.36 -0.74 20.29
C ARG A 275 23.39 0.14 19.04
N ALA A 276 22.36 0.97 18.88
CA ALA A 276 22.19 1.92 17.76
C ALA A 276 23.44 2.75 17.43
N HIS A 277 24.08 3.38 18.42
CA HIS A 277 25.28 4.24 18.21
C HIS A 277 26.51 3.49 17.63
N ARG A 278 26.47 2.15 17.57
CA ARG A 278 27.54 1.33 16.96
C ARG A 278 27.24 0.94 15.51
N PHE A 279 26.06 1.25 14.99
CA PHE A 279 25.67 1.05 13.60
C PHE A 279 26.35 2.07 12.68
N ARG A 280 26.95 1.61 11.58
CA ARG A 280 27.68 2.45 10.64
C ARG A 280 27.59 1.91 9.22
N ILE A 281 27.44 2.83 8.26
CA ILE A 281 27.57 2.55 6.83
C ILE A 281 28.75 3.37 6.30
N LYS A 282 29.69 2.72 5.60
CA LYS A 282 30.91 3.36 5.08
C LYS A 282 31.46 2.67 3.84
N LEU A 283 32.20 3.38 3.02
CA LEU A 283 32.95 2.78 1.92
C LEU A 283 34.03 1.82 2.43
N ARG A 284 34.10 0.65 1.80
CA ARG A 284 35.20 -0.30 1.91
C ARG A 284 35.49 -0.85 0.52
N ASN A 285 36.71 -0.66 0.04
CA ASN A 285 37.15 -1.13 -1.29
C ASN A 285 36.20 -0.68 -2.42
N GLY A 286 35.78 0.59 -2.40
CA GLY A 286 34.92 1.18 -3.43
C GLY A 286 33.44 0.76 -3.38
N LYS A 287 32.99 0.04 -2.34
CA LYS A 287 31.59 -0.33 -2.15
C LYS A 287 31.10 0.05 -0.76
N LEU A 288 29.85 0.46 -0.62
CA LEU A 288 29.27 0.69 0.69
C LEU A 288 29.23 -0.62 1.46
N SER A 289 29.54 -0.55 2.75
CA SER A 289 29.54 -1.67 3.68
C SER A 289 28.94 -1.25 5.00
N VAL A 290 28.20 -2.17 5.61
CA VAL A 290 27.49 -1.96 6.88
C VAL A 290 28.11 -2.78 8.00
N GLU A 291 28.25 -2.15 9.15
CA GLU A 291 28.75 -2.79 10.37
C GLU A 291 27.99 -2.34 11.60
N ARG A 292 27.90 -3.22 12.59
CA ARG A 292 27.47 -2.88 13.95
C ARG A 292 28.55 -3.32 14.92
N GLY A 293 29.15 -2.35 15.60
CA GLY A 293 30.19 -2.62 16.60
C GLY A 293 31.47 -3.26 16.07
N GLY A 294 31.76 -3.10 14.78
CA GLY A 294 32.93 -3.71 14.12
C GLY A 294 32.63 -5.06 13.45
N GLN A 295 31.46 -5.66 13.69
CA GLN A 295 31.00 -6.83 12.95
C GLN A 295 30.36 -6.39 11.63
N ARG A 296 30.82 -6.96 10.51
CA ARG A 296 30.25 -6.69 9.17
C ARG A 296 28.93 -7.43 8.98
N LEU A 297 27.93 -6.74 8.46
CA LEU A 297 26.55 -7.23 8.28
C LEU A 297 26.08 -7.18 6.82
N ASP A 298 27.03 -7.19 5.89
CA ASP A 298 26.78 -6.97 4.46
C ASP A 298 25.89 -8.03 3.79
N ASN A 299 25.69 -9.20 4.40
CA ASN A 299 24.96 -10.33 3.83
C ASN A 299 24.14 -11.06 4.91
N LYS A 300 23.11 -11.81 4.48
CA LYS A 300 22.20 -12.58 5.36
C LYS A 300 22.96 -13.46 6.34
N GLY A 301 23.92 -14.26 5.87
CA GLY A 301 24.69 -15.17 6.73
C GLY A 301 25.45 -14.49 7.87
N SER A 302 25.98 -13.27 7.66
CA SER A 302 26.57 -12.48 8.74
C SER A 302 25.55 -11.99 9.76
N ARG A 303 24.32 -11.68 9.32
CA ARG A 303 23.22 -11.20 10.18
C ARG A 303 22.63 -12.35 11.00
N VAL A 304 22.41 -13.51 10.38
CA VAL A 304 21.99 -14.76 11.05
C VAL A 304 22.95 -15.13 12.18
N LYS A 305 24.27 -15.09 11.93
CA LYS A 305 25.28 -15.32 12.99
C LYS A 305 25.23 -14.34 14.16
N VAL A 306 24.68 -13.14 13.98
CA VAL A 306 24.42 -12.22 15.10
C VAL A 306 23.21 -12.70 15.88
N LEU A 307 22.10 -12.94 15.19
CA LEU A 307 20.85 -13.42 15.79
C LEU A 307 21.07 -14.70 16.62
N GLU A 308 21.68 -15.73 16.03
CA GLU A 308 21.99 -17.00 16.69
C GLU A 308 22.85 -16.82 17.95
N ARG A 309 23.82 -15.89 17.90
CA ARG A 309 24.69 -15.60 19.05
C ARG A 309 23.92 -14.93 20.19
N GLU A 310 22.89 -14.16 19.87
CA GLU A 310 22.01 -13.51 20.85
C GLU A 310 20.82 -14.40 21.24
N GLY A 311 20.78 -15.67 20.80
CA GLY A 311 19.79 -16.67 21.20
C GLY A 311 18.57 -16.79 20.29
N TRP A 312 18.59 -16.15 19.13
CA TRP A 312 17.51 -16.21 18.14
C TRP A 312 17.77 -17.32 17.12
N ASP A 313 16.77 -18.16 16.91
CA ASP A 313 16.78 -19.11 15.81
C ASP A 313 16.28 -18.46 14.52
N VAL A 314 16.83 -18.87 13.39
CA VAL A 314 16.47 -18.36 12.06
C VAL A 314 16.04 -19.53 11.19
N PRO A 315 14.72 -19.79 11.08
CA PRO A 315 14.17 -20.75 10.14
C PRO A 315 14.61 -20.50 8.69
N ASP A 316 14.76 -21.58 7.94
CA ASP A 316 14.98 -21.52 6.49
C ASP A 316 13.65 -21.37 5.72
N ASP A 317 12.53 -21.80 6.30
CA ASP A 317 11.19 -21.79 5.71
C ASP A 317 10.06 -21.58 6.76
N ARG A 318 8.81 -21.51 6.27
CA ARG A 318 7.60 -21.24 7.08
C ARG A 318 7.20 -22.43 7.97
N ASP A 319 7.60 -23.64 7.62
CA ASP A 319 7.08 -24.89 8.20
C ASP A 319 8.02 -25.54 9.23
N SER A 320 9.31 -25.17 9.22
CA SER A 320 10.34 -25.81 10.04
C SER A 320 11.13 -24.81 10.87
N GLY A 321 11.78 -25.26 11.95
CA GLY A 321 12.64 -24.39 12.77
C GLY A 321 11.94 -23.51 13.81
N TRP A 322 10.61 -23.58 13.96
CA TRP A 322 9.80 -22.75 14.88
C TRP A 322 9.72 -23.28 16.33
N GLN A 323 10.67 -24.11 16.77
CA GLN A 323 10.56 -24.83 18.06
C GLN A 323 11.15 -24.07 19.26
N HIS A 324 11.76 -22.92 19.02
CA HIS A 324 12.44 -22.10 20.04
C HIS A 324 11.62 -20.88 20.43
N HIS A 325 11.95 -20.25 21.57
CA HIS A 325 11.17 -19.14 22.12
C HIS A 325 11.46 -17.79 21.42
N GLN A 326 12.51 -17.70 20.62
CA GLN A 326 12.89 -16.48 19.92
C GLN A 326 13.22 -16.83 18.47
N ILE A 327 12.38 -16.38 17.55
CA ILE A 327 12.50 -16.69 16.12
C ILE A 327 12.66 -15.41 15.33
N ALA A 328 13.64 -15.35 14.43
CA ALA A 328 13.74 -14.30 13.42
C ALA A 328 13.51 -14.92 12.04
N PHE A 329 12.32 -14.75 11.50
CA PHE A 329 11.92 -15.28 10.19
C PHE A 329 12.17 -14.23 9.11
N TYR A 330 12.96 -14.59 8.08
CA TYR A 330 13.21 -13.72 6.93
C TYR A 330 12.33 -14.14 5.77
N ASP A 331 11.58 -13.19 5.22
CA ASP A 331 10.80 -13.37 4.00
C ASP A 331 11.20 -12.28 3.00
N LYS A 332 11.29 -12.63 1.72
CA LYS A 332 11.71 -11.73 0.63
C LYS A 332 10.77 -11.75 -0.55
N ASP A 333 9.60 -12.35 -0.41
CA ASP A 333 8.70 -12.60 -1.53
C ASP A 333 8.26 -11.31 -2.22
N ILE A 334 7.94 -10.24 -1.46
CA ILE A 334 7.55 -8.95 -2.06
C ILE A 334 8.65 -8.39 -2.96
N ASP A 335 9.90 -8.32 -2.47
CA ASP A 335 11.02 -7.78 -3.25
C ASP A 335 11.34 -8.67 -4.46
N ASP A 336 11.36 -9.99 -4.27
CA ASP A 336 11.54 -10.95 -5.36
C ASP A 336 10.44 -10.82 -6.43
N ILE A 337 9.16 -10.66 -6.04
CA ILE A 337 8.05 -10.42 -6.95
C ILE A 337 8.28 -9.10 -7.70
N GLY A 338 8.60 -8.02 -6.98
CA GLY A 338 8.82 -6.71 -7.58
C GLY A 338 9.96 -6.69 -8.62
N GLU A 339 11.07 -7.37 -8.34
CA GLU A 339 12.23 -7.42 -9.25
C GLU A 339 12.00 -8.32 -10.47
N ASN A 340 11.19 -9.37 -10.34
CA ASN A 340 11.10 -10.44 -11.35
C ASN A 340 9.76 -10.48 -12.12
N GLU A 341 8.67 -9.97 -11.56
CA GLU A 341 7.34 -9.98 -12.19
C GLU A 341 7.11 -8.70 -13.01
N LEU A 342 6.90 -8.87 -14.32
CA LEU A 342 6.78 -7.73 -15.25
C LEU A 342 5.32 -7.29 -15.44
N ASP A 343 4.38 -8.23 -15.36
CA ASP A 343 3.01 -7.99 -15.83
C ASP A 343 2.12 -7.46 -14.70
N ASN A 344 1.94 -8.22 -13.61
CA ASN A 344 0.98 -7.87 -12.54
C ASN A 344 1.50 -8.15 -11.10
N PRO A 345 2.64 -7.57 -10.67
CA PRO A 345 3.15 -7.71 -9.30
C PRO A 345 2.13 -7.30 -8.22
N GLU A 346 1.20 -6.39 -8.54
CA GLU A 346 0.15 -5.88 -7.66
C GLU A 346 -0.73 -7.00 -7.06
N SER A 347 -1.18 -7.93 -7.91
CA SER A 347 -2.01 -9.07 -7.48
C SER A 347 -1.26 -10.04 -6.55
N HIS A 348 0.05 -10.16 -6.75
CA HIS A 348 0.92 -11.00 -5.94
C HIS A 348 1.18 -10.37 -4.57
N PHE A 349 1.28 -9.05 -4.47
CA PHE A 349 1.42 -8.37 -3.18
C PHE A 349 0.23 -8.61 -2.27
N THR A 350 -1.00 -8.53 -2.80
CA THR A 350 -2.21 -8.78 -2.00
C THR A 350 -2.32 -10.23 -1.57
N SER A 351 -2.04 -11.16 -2.48
CA SER A 351 -1.99 -12.59 -2.15
C SER A 351 -0.95 -12.87 -1.06
N TYR A 352 0.20 -12.17 -1.11
CA TYR A 352 1.21 -12.27 -0.06
C TYR A 352 0.73 -11.73 1.28
N ILE A 353 -0.06 -10.65 1.31
CA ILE A 353 -0.66 -10.13 2.55
C ILE A 353 -1.67 -11.13 3.13
N ASP A 354 -2.46 -11.82 2.30
CA ASP A 354 -3.32 -12.93 2.73
C ASP A 354 -2.48 -14.04 3.39
N GLU A 355 -1.42 -14.49 2.70
CA GLU A 355 -0.52 -15.54 3.20
C GLU A 355 0.16 -15.13 4.52
N LEU A 356 0.57 -13.88 4.65
CA LEU A 356 1.22 -13.36 5.84
C LEU A 356 0.22 -13.23 7.01
N TYR A 357 -1.01 -12.80 6.74
CA TYR A 357 -2.09 -12.80 7.73
C TYR A 357 -2.37 -14.21 8.26
N ASP A 358 -2.51 -15.18 7.35
CA ASP A 358 -2.76 -16.58 7.70
C ASP A 358 -1.61 -17.16 8.52
N LEU A 359 -0.36 -16.88 8.11
CA LEU A 359 0.83 -17.34 8.83
C LEU A 359 0.91 -16.72 10.23
N ILE A 360 0.70 -15.42 10.37
CA ILE A 360 0.71 -14.73 11.68
C ILE A 360 -0.38 -15.32 12.59
N THR A 361 -1.58 -15.52 12.06
CA THR A 361 -2.70 -16.13 12.78
C THR A 361 -2.39 -17.56 13.19
N GLU A 362 -1.80 -18.37 12.32
CA GLU A 362 -1.36 -19.72 12.65
C GLU A 362 -0.36 -19.72 13.81
N LYS A 363 0.65 -18.84 13.76
CA LYS A 363 1.66 -18.75 14.83
C LYS A 363 1.02 -18.29 16.14
N LEU A 364 0.18 -17.26 16.14
CA LEU A 364 -0.49 -16.81 17.36
C LEU A 364 -1.41 -17.90 17.91
N GLU A 365 -2.33 -18.45 17.12
CA GLU A 365 -3.39 -19.34 17.61
C GLU A 365 -2.97 -20.80 17.79
N ASN A 366 -2.31 -21.39 16.80
CA ASN A 366 -2.03 -22.83 16.81
C ASN A 366 -0.74 -23.14 17.55
N GLU A 367 0.24 -22.25 17.49
CA GLU A 367 1.54 -22.43 18.12
C GLU A 367 1.70 -21.66 19.45
N ASN A 368 0.68 -20.88 19.85
CA ASN A 368 0.62 -20.11 21.11
C ASN A 368 1.82 -19.17 21.31
N TRP A 369 2.20 -18.44 20.26
CA TRP A 369 3.18 -17.37 20.38
C TRP A 369 2.60 -16.19 21.17
N ASP A 370 3.38 -15.65 22.11
CA ASP A 370 2.94 -14.55 22.98
C ASP A 370 2.92 -13.21 22.22
N ARG A 371 3.91 -13.01 21.33
CA ARG A 371 4.08 -11.76 20.59
C ARG A 371 4.72 -11.98 19.23
N ILE A 372 4.22 -11.25 18.24
CA ILE A 372 4.83 -11.16 16.91
C ILE A 372 5.20 -9.70 16.61
N TYR A 373 6.40 -9.49 16.10
CA TYR A 373 6.82 -8.24 15.49
C TYR A 373 6.94 -8.43 13.98
N VAL A 374 6.37 -7.51 13.20
CA VAL A 374 6.61 -7.41 11.76
C VAL A 374 7.44 -6.16 11.52
N ALA A 375 8.65 -6.34 10.99
CA ALA A 375 9.56 -5.28 10.66
C ALA A 375 10.05 -5.43 9.23
N THR A 376 10.32 -4.29 8.60
CA THR A 376 10.74 -4.19 7.20
C THR A 376 11.99 -3.32 7.08
N ASP A 377 12.71 -3.46 5.98
CA ASP A 377 14.00 -2.82 5.73
C ASP A 377 13.91 -1.60 4.81
N HIS A 378 13.02 -1.64 3.81
CA HIS A 378 12.67 -0.55 2.93
C HIS A 378 11.24 -0.71 2.39
N GLY A 379 10.77 0.29 1.65
CA GLY A 379 9.64 0.13 0.72
C GLY A 379 10.13 0.24 -0.72
N PHE A 380 9.23 0.55 -1.63
CA PHE A 380 9.52 0.62 -3.06
C PHE A 380 8.61 1.62 -3.77
N VAL A 381 9.06 2.10 -4.92
CA VAL A 381 8.17 2.75 -5.89
C VAL A 381 7.76 1.73 -6.93
N LEU A 382 6.47 1.73 -7.25
CA LEU A 382 5.91 1.00 -8.37
C LEU A 382 5.33 2.02 -9.36
N LEU A 383 5.91 2.07 -10.55
CA LEU A 383 5.51 2.99 -11.61
C LEU A 383 4.33 2.45 -12.44
N PRO A 384 3.52 3.33 -13.02
CA PRO A 384 2.49 2.94 -13.99
C PRO A 384 3.05 2.17 -15.18
N LYS A 385 2.19 1.34 -15.76
CA LYS A 385 2.48 0.62 -17.00
C LYS A 385 2.85 1.61 -18.11
N GLY A 386 3.92 1.32 -18.86
CA GLY A 386 4.40 2.18 -19.94
C GLY A 386 5.22 3.42 -19.54
N THR A 387 5.52 3.60 -18.24
CA THR A 387 6.36 4.72 -17.79
C THR A 387 7.76 4.66 -18.41
N THR A 388 8.22 5.80 -18.95
CA THR A 388 9.56 5.92 -19.52
C THR A 388 10.55 6.41 -18.48
N MET A 389 11.69 5.72 -18.37
CA MET A 389 12.77 6.10 -17.46
C MET A 389 13.75 7.11 -18.08
N GLU A 390 14.19 8.06 -17.28
CA GLU A 390 15.20 9.06 -17.61
C GLU A 390 16.56 8.66 -17.04
N SER A 391 17.52 8.39 -17.92
CA SER A 391 18.89 8.12 -17.48
C SER A 391 19.61 9.42 -17.11
N ILE A 392 20.22 9.47 -15.93
CA ILE A 392 21.11 10.58 -15.56
C ILE A 392 22.58 10.24 -15.82
N SER A 393 23.39 11.27 -16.01
CA SER A 393 24.81 11.13 -16.25
C SER A 393 25.49 10.44 -15.05
N SER A 394 26.39 9.52 -15.37
CA SER A 394 27.03 8.71 -14.36
C SER A 394 28.13 9.46 -13.62
N TYR A 395 28.17 9.32 -12.30
CA TYR A 395 29.31 9.69 -11.46
C TYR A 395 30.60 8.97 -11.90
N ASP A 396 31.67 9.72 -12.12
CA ASP A 396 33.00 9.23 -12.53
C ASP A 396 34.04 9.23 -11.40
N GLY A 397 33.65 9.71 -10.21
CA GLY A 397 34.47 9.70 -9.00
C GLY A 397 34.70 8.32 -8.39
N ASN A 398 35.41 8.28 -7.27
CA ASN A 398 35.77 7.04 -6.60
C ASN A 398 34.67 6.59 -5.62
N GLY A 399 33.81 5.69 -6.07
CA GLY A 399 32.66 5.28 -5.27
C GLY A 399 31.86 4.13 -5.88
N GLU A 400 30.67 3.93 -5.31
CA GLU A 400 29.70 2.95 -5.79
C GLU A 400 28.50 3.66 -6.41
N VAL A 401 28.16 3.29 -7.64
CA VAL A 401 26.95 3.76 -8.33
C VAL A 401 25.97 2.60 -8.43
N LYS A 402 24.74 2.84 -7.99
CA LYS A 402 23.58 1.94 -8.02
C LYS A 402 22.39 2.65 -8.64
N TYR A 403 21.33 1.90 -8.97
CA TYR A 403 20.20 2.38 -9.74
C TYR A 403 19.64 3.72 -9.20
N ARG A 404 19.37 3.78 -7.89
CA ARG A 404 18.82 4.96 -7.20
C ARG A 404 19.81 5.81 -6.41
N ARG A 405 21.10 5.44 -6.36
CA ARG A 405 22.06 6.15 -5.51
C ARG A 405 23.51 6.09 -5.95
N ILE A 406 24.26 7.11 -5.54
CA ILE A 406 25.72 7.20 -5.66
C ILE A 406 26.30 7.32 -4.26
N ALA A 407 27.41 6.64 -3.98
CA ALA A 407 28.11 6.72 -2.70
C ALA A 407 29.60 6.97 -2.93
N GLY A 408 30.15 8.01 -2.32
CA GLY A 408 31.52 8.47 -2.56
C GLY A 408 31.94 9.49 -1.51
N ASP A 409 33.20 9.50 -1.11
CA ASP A 409 33.72 10.55 -0.23
C ASP A 409 33.87 11.89 -0.98
N ASP A 410 33.96 11.83 -2.31
CA ASP A 410 34.04 12.93 -3.27
C ASP A 410 32.66 13.33 -3.86
N VAL A 411 31.55 12.80 -3.32
CA VAL A 411 30.20 13.25 -3.71
C VAL A 411 29.99 14.67 -3.19
N GLU A 412 29.88 15.63 -4.11
CA GLU A 412 29.60 17.05 -3.85
C GLU A 412 28.10 17.33 -3.71
N ASP A 413 27.74 18.53 -3.23
CA ASP A 413 26.33 18.97 -3.11
C ASP A 413 25.65 19.18 -4.48
N ALA A 414 26.40 19.61 -5.49
CA ALA A 414 25.88 19.79 -6.85
C ALA A 414 25.58 18.44 -7.54
N GLY A 415 24.38 18.33 -8.13
CA GLY A 415 23.97 17.17 -8.93
C GLY A 415 22.49 16.81 -8.76
N THR A 416 22.04 15.75 -9.42
CA THR A 416 20.66 15.26 -9.33
C THR A 416 20.40 14.48 -8.03
N GLY A 417 19.23 14.68 -7.42
CA GLY A 417 18.84 14.05 -6.15
C GLY A 417 19.35 14.80 -4.91
N VAL A 418 19.17 14.20 -3.74
CA VAL A 418 19.55 14.79 -2.44
C VAL A 418 20.86 14.18 -1.94
N ARG A 419 21.73 15.02 -1.38
CA ARG A 419 22.95 14.55 -0.72
C ARG A 419 22.71 14.39 0.78
N VAL A 420 23.00 13.19 1.28
CA VAL A 420 22.90 12.83 2.69
C VAL A 420 24.28 12.46 3.20
N THR A 421 24.66 13.00 4.35
CA THR A 421 25.94 12.73 5.01
C THR A 421 25.73 12.41 6.48
N GLY A 422 26.80 12.04 7.18
CA GLY A 422 26.76 11.89 8.64
C GLY A 422 26.54 13.20 9.42
N GLN A 423 26.43 14.35 8.73
CA GLN A 423 26.03 15.63 9.31
C GLN A 423 24.56 15.96 9.04
N THR A 424 23.88 15.22 8.17
CA THR A 424 22.43 15.31 8.00
C THR A 424 21.77 14.77 9.27
N PRO A 425 20.96 15.56 10.00
CA PRO A 425 20.28 15.08 11.19
C PRO A 425 19.41 13.86 10.88
N GLY A 426 19.50 12.80 11.69
CA GLY A 426 18.82 11.52 11.48
C GLY A 426 19.61 10.51 10.62
N ALA A 427 20.80 10.89 10.13
CA ALA A 427 21.64 10.07 9.28
C ALA A 427 23.07 9.89 9.82
N GLU A 428 23.29 10.06 11.12
CA GLU A 428 24.60 10.11 11.77
C GLU A 428 25.40 8.79 11.63
N TYR A 429 24.72 7.68 11.32
CA TYR A 429 25.35 6.39 11.03
C TYR A 429 26.13 6.37 9.71
N LEU A 430 25.84 7.29 8.78
CA LEU A 430 26.57 7.40 7.51
C LEU A 430 27.96 7.99 7.73
N LYS A 431 29.00 7.24 7.36
CA LYS A 431 30.40 7.69 7.37
C LYS A 431 30.96 7.96 5.97
N THR A 432 30.13 7.76 4.96
CA THR A 432 30.37 8.15 3.57
C THR A 432 29.15 8.92 3.09
N SER A 433 29.38 9.97 2.30
CA SER A 433 28.30 10.73 1.65
C SER A 433 27.57 9.87 0.62
N VAL A 434 26.25 9.98 0.60
CA VAL A 434 25.41 9.33 -0.41
C VAL A 434 24.57 10.39 -1.10
N ARG A 435 24.34 10.21 -2.40
CA ARG A 435 23.40 10.98 -3.21
C ARG A 435 22.28 10.04 -3.61
N LEU A 436 21.06 10.37 -3.21
CA LEU A 436 19.86 9.56 -3.38
C LEU A 436 18.93 10.23 -4.39
N LEU A 437 18.43 9.47 -5.34
CA LEU A 437 17.46 9.98 -6.32
C LEU A 437 16.07 10.04 -5.70
N ALA A 438 15.42 11.20 -5.82
CA ALA A 438 14.05 11.41 -5.39
C ALA A 438 13.07 11.39 -6.57
N LYS A 439 13.49 11.83 -7.77
CA LYS A 439 12.58 11.85 -8.93
C LYS A 439 12.23 10.43 -9.36
N PRO A 440 10.95 10.10 -9.60
CA PRO A 440 10.51 8.74 -9.83
C PRO A 440 11.17 8.14 -11.08
N GLN A 441 11.13 8.84 -12.21
CA GLN A 441 11.61 8.32 -13.50
C GLN A 441 13.15 8.29 -13.63
N GLN A 442 13.92 8.84 -12.69
CA GLN A 442 15.36 9.01 -12.86
C GLN A 442 16.19 7.82 -12.37
N TYR A 443 17.20 7.40 -13.13
CA TYR A 443 18.11 6.34 -12.69
C TYR A 443 19.55 6.56 -13.14
N ASN A 444 20.49 5.97 -12.41
CA ASN A 444 21.90 5.99 -12.78
C ASN A 444 22.22 4.98 -13.88
N SER A 445 22.50 5.49 -15.09
CA SER A 445 22.79 4.71 -16.30
C SER A 445 23.86 3.62 -16.17
N LYS A 446 24.87 3.79 -15.30
CA LYS A 446 25.91 2.77 -15.03
C LYS A 446 25.37 1.45 -14.46
N SER A 447 24.12 1.44 -13.97
CA SER A 447 23.47 0.26 -13.42
C SER A 447 22.79 -0.60 -14.48
N GLY A 448 22.66 -0.10 -15.73
CA GLY A 448 21.82 -0.69 -16.78
C GLY A 448 20.38 -0.20 -16.72
N LEU A 449 19.65 -0.30 -17.84
CA LEU A 449 18.20 -0.11 -17.85
C LEU A 449 17.56 -1.42 -17.40
N THR A 450 16.68 -1.33 -16.41
CA THR A 450 15.74 -2.39 -16.06
C THR A 450 14.41 -2.03 -16.73
N ASP A 451 13.73 -2.98 -17.37
CA ASP A 451 12.32 -2.81 -17.79
C ASP A 451 11.36 -2.88 -16.58
N ALA A 452 11.92 -2.85 -15.36
CA ALA A 452 11.19 -2.97 -14.11
C ALA A 452 10.51 -1.63 -13.76
N ARG A 453 9.20 -1.71 -13.54
CA ARG A 453 8.37 -0.64 -12.96
C ARG A 453 8.60 -0.48 -11.45
N TYR A 454 9.14 -1.53 -10.83
CA TYR A 454 9.49 -1.59 -9.42
C TYR A 454 10.96 -1.20 -9.21
N TYR A 455 11.24 -0.36 -8.22
CA TYR A 455 12.59 -0.10 -7.72
C TYR A 455 12.60 0.44 -6.29
N HIS A 456 13.78 0.39 -5.68
CA HIS A 456 14.05 0.95 -4.35
C HIS A 456 15.51 1.47 -4.26
N GLY A 457 15.90 2.00 -3.10
CA GLY A 457 17.25 2.51 -2.81
C GLY A 457 17.41 4.03 -2.86
N GLY A 458 16.33 4.77 -3.15
CA GLY A 458 16.25 6.22 -3.16
C GLY A 458 15.89 6.84 -1.81
N ILE A 459 15.09 7.91 -1.85
CA ILE A 459 14.69 8.72 -0.68
C ILE A 459 13.21 9.11 -0.71
N LEU A 460 12.44 8.64 -1.70
CA LEU A 460 11.01 8.89 -1.68
C LEU A 460 10.40 8.25 -0.42
N PRO A 461 9.37 8.86 0.20
CA PRO A 461 8.71 8.27 1.35
C PRO A 461 8.22 6.85 1.11
N GLN A 462 7.78 6.52 -0.11
CA GLN A 462 7.46 5.15 -0.54
C GLN A 462 8.60 4.15 -0.32
N GLU A 463 9.86 4.60 -0.42
CA GLU A 463 11.06 3.77 -0.28
C GLU A 463 11.60 3.74 1.16
N CYS A 464 11.34 4.78 1.96
CA CYS A 464 12.04 4.96 3.24
C CYS A 464 11.17 5.23 4.47
N MET A 465 9.87 5.48 4.32
CA MET A 465 8.95 5.47 5.46
C MET A 465 8.40 4.06 5.64
N LEU A 466 8.60 3.51 6.83
CA LEU A 466 8.26 2.15 7.18
C LEU A 466 7.22 2.14 8.28
N ASN A 467 6.44 1.08 8.35
CA ASN A 467 5.48 0.87 9.42
C ASN A 467 5.71 -0.51 10.04
N PHE A 468 6.15 -0.53 11.29
CA PHE A 468 6.42 -1.76 12.02
C PHE A 468 5.23 -2.09 12.89
N LEU A 469 4.95 -3.39 13.02
CA LEU A 469 3.80 -3.88 13.75
C LEU A 469 4.27 -4.65 14.97
N ARG A 470 3.60 -4.45 16.10
CA ARG A 470 3.61 -5.36 17.25
C ARG A 470 2.21 -5.92 17.40
N ILE A 471 2.12 -7.24 17.40
CA ILE A 471 0.88 -8.01 17.42
C ILE A 471 0.88 -8.88 18.67
N GLU A 472 -0.18 -8.76 19.47
CA GLU A 472 -0.36 -9.50 20.73
C GLU A 472 -1.81 -10.00 20.83
N LYS A 473 -2.02 -11.13 21.49
CA LYS A 473 -3.36 -11.55 21.89
C LYS A 473 -3.88 -10.63 23.01
N GLU A 474 -5.18 -10.36 23.00
CA GLU A 474 -5.85 -9.62 24.10
C GLU A 474 -5.86 -10.36 25.44
#